data_AF-A0A5C6BR38-F1
#
_entry.id   AF-A0A5C6BR38-F1
#
_cell.length_a   1.000
_cell.length_b   1.000
_cell.length_c   1.000
_cell.angle_alpha   90.00
_cell.angle_beta   90.00
_cell.angle_gamma   90.00
#
_symmetry.space_group_name_H-M   'P 1'
#
loop_
_entity.id
_entity.type
_entity.pdbx_description
1 polymer ?
#
loop_
_entity_poly.entity_id
_entity_poly.type
_entity_poly.pdbx_seq_one_letter_code
_entity_poly.pdbx_strand_id
1 'polypeptide(L)'
;MNVRQVITSAAICCCLLIGTANIATAAPLRSFTVQQFNKVFEKFVGLDVRVIGRKSLASTREIGLLHCEVRFKSKRLMEKLSRDVAKVQIDGRVVRERNHYVVYISAVKTLPSDEEEFQLRKRSLKEKSLEGWYELGDWATGQGTFYQDDKMSILGREAYAQGITIERAAARGKDAVRLKKLAAKAESYGLSTALRENLLFEAFVLMRDQANSVADLGVAISEAATELPGSEIPLRQPQPKLRKQYKADPRTTYEGASATQRTLLHRILMSDLILARLQDQLDKNFENGFQIADLIDREIPEFRDLAQEYRDQSLKARTEQVATLSRADILDLQKHYDDEQQPDKGREVVEAWLEHRRNRLDEQDTEGLLNLSEEYVTMLNRPERASDLLLTAAERNPGNERIEAKLGRLGYQRHNGKWRAPRGRDDQDESDIERAMREGRPVLKMTATQLRKAMASEPAKILRIASQGQVDEFWLYGDSTGSQLAVRLSRRDGSPEAKVTAIGQVKLNP
;
A
#
# COMPACT_ATOMS: atom_id res chain seq x y z
N MET A 1 -51.28 -7.71 -2.55
CA MET A 1 -52.30 -7.03 -1.73
C MET A 1 -51.84 -5.59 -1.48
N ASN A 2 -52.76 -4.64 -1.72
CA ASN A 2 -52.75 -3.22 -1.34
C ASN A 2 -51.59 -2.32 -1.78
N VAL A 3 -51.86 -1.44 -2.76
CA VAL A 3 -51.72 0.02 -2.58
C VAL A 3 -52.87 0.72 -3.35
N ARG A 4 -53.63 1.57 -2.63
CA ARG A 4 -54.57 2.56 -3.17
C ARG A 4 -53.88 3.93 -3.20
N GLN A 5 -54.12 4.67 -4.30
CA GLN A 5 -54.39 6.13 -4.46
C GLN A 5 -53.39 7.14 -3.83
N VAL A 6 -53.02 8.30 -4.40
CA VAL A 6 -53.72 9.39 -5.12
C VAL A 6 -52.64 10.24 -5.83
N ILE A 7 -52.96 10.93 -6.95
CA ILE A 7 -52.52 12.30 -7.37
C ILE A 7 -53.06 12.52 -8.82
N THR A 8 -54.25 13.13 -8.96
CA THR A 8 -54.55 14.55 -9.31
C THR A 8 -54.14 15.01 -10.73
N SER A 9 -55.13 15.01 -11.63
CA SER A 9 -55.15 15.69 -12.92
C SER A 9 -55.57 17.15 -12.76
N ALA A 10 -54.85 18.09 -13.38
CA ALA A 10 -55.18 19.52 -13.38
C ALA A 10 -55.82 19.97 -14.70
N ALA A 11 -57.13 20.20 -14.57
CA ALA A 11 -58.05 21.14 -15.23
C ALA A 11 -57.64 21.87 -16.54
N ILE A 12 -58.47 21.62 -17.55
CA ILE A 12 -58.75 22.46 -18.72
C ILE A 12 -60.14 23.09 -18.52
N CYS A 13 -60.27 24.34 -18.98
CA CYS A 13 -61.48 25.01 -19.49
C CYS A 13 -62.28 26.03 -18.63
N CYS A 14 -62.58 27.12 -19.35
CA CYS A 14 -63.76 28.00 -19.31
C CYS A 14 -63.86 29.10 -18.25
N CYS A 15 -63.47 30.31 -18.64
CA CYS A 15 -64.11 31.54 -18.16
C CYS A 15 -65.11 32.06 -19.21
N LEU A 16 -66.36 32.23 -18.77
CA LEU A 16 -67.48 32.83 -19.48
C LEU A 16 -67.44 34.36 -19.39
N LEU A 17 -67.85 35.00 -20.49
CA LEU A 17 -67.91 36.44 -20.78
C LEU A 17 -69.08 37.16 -20.09
N ILE A 18 -68.85 38.40 -19.65
CA ILE A 18 -69.83 39.51 -19.71
C ILE A 18 -69.08 40.82 -20.01
N GLY A 19 -69.51 41.57 -21.04
CA GLY A 19 -69.41 43.04 -21.05
C GLY A 19 -68.37 43.73 -21.95
N THR A 20 -68.74 43.96 -23.22
CA THR A 20 -68.41 45.15 -24.06
C THR A 20 -66.96 45.62 -24.21
N ALA A 21 -66.30 45.14 -25.27
CA ALA A 21 -65.71 45.95 -26.34
C ALA A 21 -65.20 44.99 -27.42
N ASN A 22 -65.70 45.12 -28.66
CA ASN A 22 -65.16 44.41 -29.81
C ASN A 22 -63.77 44.98 -30.16
N ILE A 23 -62.76 44.63 -29.37
CA ILE A 23 -61.39 44.57 -29.88
C ILE A 23 -61.33 43.22 -30.59
N ALA A 24 -61.32 43.24 -31.91
CA ALA A 24 -60.94 42.07 -32.70
C ALA A 24 -59.51 41.69 -32.28
N THR A 25 -59.38 40.82 -31.29
CA THR A 25 -58.12 40.20 -30.93
C THR A 25 -57.78 39.24 -32.06
N ALA A 26 -57.05 39.75 -33.05
CA ALA A 26 -56.43 38.96 -34.09
C ALA A 26 -55.73 37.77 -33.41
N ALA A 27 -56.01 36.55 -33.89
CA ALA A 27 -55.37 35.35 -33.36
C ALA A 27 -53.84 35.58 -33.33
N PRO A 28 -53.16 35.21 -32.23
CA PRO A 28 -51.74 35.48 -32.10
C PRO A 28 -50.97 34.85 -33.26
N LEU A 29 -50.18 35.66 -33.97
CA LEU A 29 -49.32 35.18 -35.04
C LEU A 29 -48.41 34.08 -34.51
N ARG A 30 -48.31 32.98 -35.27
CA ARG A 30 -47.44 31.87 -34.89
C ARG A 30 -45.98 32.32 -34.99
N SER A 31 -45.29 32.29 -33.86
CA SER A 31 -43.92 32.79 -33.71
C SER A 31 -42.90 31.67 -33.88
N PHE A 32 -41.87 31.92 -34.68
CA PHE A 32 -40.79 30.98 -34.98
C PHE A 32 -39.44 31.67 -34.82
N THR A 33 -38.45 30.94 -34.28
CA THR A 33 -37.04 31.28 -34.55
C THR A 33 -36.70 30.92 -36.00
N VAL A 34 -35.66 31.50 -36.58
CA VAL A 34 -35.18 31.11 -37.93
C VAL A 34 -34.97 29.59 -38.03
N GLN A 35 -34.33 28.98 -37.03
CA GLN A 35 -34.08 27.53 -36.99
C GLN A 35 -35.38 26.72 -37.08
N GLN A 36 -36.44 27.14 -36.38
CA GLN A 36 -37.75 26.48 -36.45
C GLN A 36 -38.43 26.76 -37.79
N PHE A 37 -38.37 28.00 -38.27
CA PHE A 37 -39.03 28.44 -39.49
C PHE A 37 -38.49 27.71 -40.72
N ASN A 38 -37.17 27.52 -40.84
CA ASN A 38 -36.53 26.78 -41.92
C ASN A 38 -37.10 25.35 -42.07
N LYS A 39 -37.57 24.73 -40.98
CA LYS A 39 -38.12 23.37 -41.02
C LYS A 39 -39.56 23.29 -41.51
N VAL A 40 -40.28 24.42 -41.55
CA VAL A 40 -41.75 24.41 -41.69
C VAL A 40 -42.32 25.45 -42.66
N PHE A 41 -41.54 26.42 -43.15
CA PHE A 41 -42.06 27.58 -43.88
C PHE A 41 -42.96 27.22 -45.08
N GLU A 42 -42.70 26.11 -45.77
CA GLU A 42 -43.50 25.65 -46.91
C GLU A 42 -44.97 25.36 -46.53
N LYS A 43 -45.20 24.91 -45.30
CA LYS A 43 -46.53 24.60 -44.77
C LYS A 43 -47.34 25.85 -44.42
N PHE A 44 -46.70 27.02 -44.44
CA PHE A 44 -47.31 28.30 -44.07
C PHE A 44 -47.59 29.21 -45.26
N VAL A 45 -47.47 28.73 -46.50
CA VAL A 45 -47.84 29.52 -47.69
C VAL A 45 -49.28 30.03 -47.59
N GLY A 46 -49.46 31.35 -47.77
CA GLY A 46 -50.73 32.04 -47.63
C GLY A 46 -51.07 32.49 -46.21
N LEU A 47 -50.31 32.05 -45.20
CA LEU A 47 -50.52 32.37 -43.79
C LEU A 47 -49.57 33.48 -43.31
N ASP A 48 -50.03 34.21 -42.29
CA ASP A 48 -49.24 35.21 -41.60
C ASP A 48 -48.42 34.54 -40.49
N VAL A 49 -47.13 34.87 -40.44
CA VAL A 49 -46.14 34.30 -39.52
C VAL A 49 -45.34 35.40 -38.84
N ARG A 50 -44.76 35.07 -37.69
CA ARG A 50 -43.78 35.89 -36.99
C ARG A 50 -42.46 35.14 -36.96
N VAL A 51 -41.40 35.74 -37.49
CA VAL A 51 -40.06 35.14 -37.54
C VAL A 51 -39.06 36.01 -36.78
N ILE A 52 -38.32 35.40 -35.86
CA ILE A 52 -37.30 36.05 -35.05
C ILE A 52 -35.92 35.54 -35.47
N GLY A 53 -34.99 36.43 -35.80
CA GLY A 53 -33.64 36.06 -36.21
C GLY A 53 -32.63 37.20 -36.18
N ARG A 54 -31.35 36.83 -36.35
CA ARG A 54 -30.26 37.79 -36.49
C ARG A 54 -30.27 38.42 -37.88
N LYS A 55 -30.16 39.74 -37.95
CA LYS A 55 -30.12 40.50 -39.21
C LYS A 55 -28.81 40.22 -39.94
N SER A 56 -28.88 39.72 -41.18
CA SER A 56 -27.71 39.60 -42.07
C SER A 56 -27.57 40.81 -43.01
N LEU A 57 -28.71 41.28 -43.53
CA LEU A 57 -28.81 42.42 -44.44
C LEU A 57 -30.08 43.19 -44.10
N ALA A 58 -30.05 44.51 -44.22
CA ALA A 58 -31.26 45.31 -44.20
C ALA A 58 -31.19 46.48 -45.18
N SER A 59 -32.23 46.61 -45.99
CA SER A 59 -32.52 47.76 -46.84
C SER A 59 -33.93 48.27 -46.54
N THR A 60 -34.34 49.36 -47.18
CA THR A 60 -35.70 49.90 -47.05
C THR A 60 -36.77 49.00 -47.70
N ARG A 61 -36.38 47.94 -48.43
CA ARG A 61 -37.32 47.01 -49.10
C ARG A 61 -37.10 45.54 -48.79
N GLU A 62 -35.98 45.18 -48.17
CA GLU A 62 -35.63 43.78 -47.93
C GLU A 62 -34.84 43.64 -46.63
N ILE A 63 -35.15 42.58 -45.89
CA ILE A 63 -34.39 42.15 -44.72
C ILE A 63 -33.95 40.70 -44.95
N GLY A 64 -32.66 40.46 -44.77
CA GLY A 64 -32.08 39.13 -44.69
C GLY A 64 -31.89 38.74 -43.23
N LEU A 65 -32.17 37.48 -42.91
CA LEU A 65 -31.82 36.89 -41.62
C LEU A 65 -30.68 35.89 -41.81
N LEU A 66 -29.73 35.85 -40.88
CA LEU A 66 -28.62 34.88 -40.90
C LEU A 66 -29.17 33.45 -40.85
N HIS A 67 -28.60 32.58 -41.67
CA HIS A 67 -28.98 31.17 -41.84
C HIS A 67 -30.48 30.94 -42.14
N CYS A 68 -31.20 31.93 -42.67
CA CYS A 68 -32.58 31.76 -43.11
C CYS A 68 -32.63 31.50 -44.63
N GLU A 69 -33.38 30.48 -45.03
CA GLU A 69 -33.55 30.10 -46.44
C GLU A 69 -34.52 31.03 -47.18
N VAL A 70 -35.35 31.76 -46.44
CA VAL A 70 -36.44 32.60 -46.96
C VAL A 70 -36.05 34.07 -46.88
N ARG A 71 -36.33 34.83 -47.94
CA ARG A 71 -36.11 36.28 -47.98
C ARG A 71 -37.33 37.04 -47.49
N PHE A 72 -37.11 38.17 -46.82
CA PHE A 72 -38.18 39.02 -46.30
C PHE A 72 -38.25 40.32 -47.10
N LYS A 73 -39.33 40.53 -47.85
CA LYS A 73 -39.52 41.69 -48.74
C LYS A 73 -40.65 42.58 -48.26
N SER A 74 -40.51 43.90 -48.39
CA SER A 74 -41.59 44.86 -48.14
C SER A 74 -42.10 45.46 -49.45
N LYS A 75 -43.43 45.57 -49.57
CA LYS A 75 -44.08 46.28 -50.69
C LYS A 75 -44.02 47.80 -50.53
N ARG A 76 -43.75 48.29 -49.31
CA ARG A 76 -43.62 49.72 -48.97
C ARG A 76 -42.20 50.02 -48.52
N LEU A 77 -41.73 51.26 -48.68
CA LEU A 77 -40.47 51.68 -48.09
C LEU A 77 -40.58 51.61 -46.56
N MET A 78 -39.70 50.83 -45.93
CA MET A 78 -39.56 50.73 -44.48
C MET A 78 -38.54 51.74 -43.98
N GLU A 79 -38.63 52.08 -42.70
CA GLU A 79 -37.56 52.80 -42.02
C GLU A 79 -36.25 52.01 -42.07
N LYS A 80 -35.14 52.72 -42.24
CA LYS A 80 -33.83 52.10 -42.32
C LYS A 80 -33.41 51.62 -40.94
N LEU A 81 -33.28 50.30 -40.77
CA LEU A 81 -32.74 49.72 -39.55
C LEU A 81 -31.28 50.17 -39.33
N SER A 82 -30.95 50.55 -38.10
CA SER A 82 -29.56 50.89 -37.73
C SER A 82 -28.62 49.70 -38.00
N ARG A 83 -27.34 50.00 -38.25
CA ARG A 83 -26.30 48.98 -38.44
C ARG A 83 -26.14 48.12 -37.19
N ASP A 84 -26.30 48.71 -36.01
CA ASP A 84 -26.07 48.06 -34.71
C ASP A 84 -27.19 47.11 -34.28
N VAL A 85 -28.34 47.12 -34.96
CA VAL A 85 -29.43 46.18 -34.68
C VAL A 85 -29.01 44.77 -35.08
N ALA A 86 -28.71 43.91 -34.10
CA ALA A 86 -28.30 42.54 -34.34
C ALA A 86 -29.49 41.60 -34.57
N LYS A 87 -30.63 41.81 -33.89
CA LYS A 87 -31.77 40.88 -33.87
C LYS A 87 -33.09 41.60 -34.16
N VAL A 88 -33.96 40.96 -34.94
CA VAL A 88 -35.26 41.50 -35.31
C VAL A 88 -36.36 40.45 -35.23
N GLN A 89 -37.57 40.93 -34.99
CA GLN A 89 -38.81 40.19 -35.19
C GLN A 89 -39.49 40.73 -36.44
N ILE A 90 -39.85 39.86 -37.37
CA ILE A 90 -40.52 40.20 -38.63
C ILE A 90 -41.87 39.50 -38.64
N ASP A 91 -42.94 40.28 -38.74
CA ASP A 91 -44.29 39.77 -38.99
C ASP A 91 -44.57 39.91 -40.50
N GLY A 92 -45.15 38.89 -41.12
CA GLY A 92 -45.43 38.93 -42.55
C GLY A 92 -46.12 37.69 -43.10
N ARG A 93 -46.55 37.75 -44.36
CA ARG A 93 -47.23 36.65 -45.04
C ARG A 93 -46.27 35.82 -45.87
N VAL A 94 -46.28 34.50 -45.70
CA VAL A 94 -45.50 33.59 -46.55
C VAL A 94 -46.15 33.46 -47.93
N VAL A 95 -45.39 33.68 -48.98
CA VAL A 95 -45.85 33.56 -50.38
C VAL A 95 -44.83 32.75 -51.17
N ARG A 96 -45.33 31.90 -52.06
CA ARG A 96 -44.51 31.19 -53.04
C ARG A 96 -44.42 32.02 -54.32
N GLU A 97 -43.22 32.48 -54.66
CA GLU A 97 -42.92 33.22 -55.89
C GLU A 97 -42.12 32.34 -56.86
N ARG A 98 -42.79 31.86 -57.92
CA ARG A 98 -42.20 30.93 -58.90
C ARG A 98 -41.60 29.70 -58.17
N ASN A 99 -40.27 29.67 -58.02
CA ASN A 99 -39.52 28.59 -57.39
C ASN A 99 -38.90 28.93 -56.02
N HIS A 100 -39.25 30.06 -55.43
CA HIS A 100 -38.69 30.50 -54.14
C HIS A 100 -39.81 30.93 -53.18
N TYR A 101 -39.51 30.91 -51.89
CA TYR A 101 -40.41 31.38 -50.85
C TYR A 101 -39.97 32.76 -50.38
N VAL A 102 -40.95 33.64 -50.15
CA VAL A 102 -40.74 35.01 -49.68
C VAL A 102 -41.74 35.31 -48.59
N VAL A 103 -41.29 36.01 -47.55
CA VAL A 103 -42.20 36.59 -46.56
C VAL A 103 -42.41 38.06 -46.90
N TYR A 104 -43.65 38.43 -47.18
CA TYR A 104 -44.03 39.83 -47.35
C TYR A 104 -44.23 40.50 -46.00
N ILE A 105 -43.33 41.41 -45.66
CA ILE A 105 -43.25 42.09 -44.38
C ILE A 105 -44.48 42.99 -44.17
N SER A 106 -45.15 42.81 -43.04
CA SER A 106 -46.20 43.71 -42.53
C SER A 106 -45.69 44.57 -41.37
N ALA A 107 -44.81 44.04 -40.53
CA ALA A 107 -44.18 44.79 -39.44
C ALA A 107 -42.78 44.26 -39.12
N VAL A 108 -41.93 45.15 -38.61
CA VAL A 108 -40.58 44.82 -38.12
C VAL A 108 -40.39 45.47 -36.76
N LYS A 109 -39.91 44.70 -35.79
CA LYS A 109 -39.56 45.16 -34.45
C LYS A 109 -38.11 44.80 -34.13
N THR A 110 -37.36 45.76 -33.62
CA THR A 110 -36.00 45.52 -33.11
C THR A 110 -36.07 44.80 -31.77
N LEU A 111 -35.23 43.79 -31.57
CA LEU A 111 -35.11 43.06 -30.31
C LEU A 111 -33.70 43.25 -29.73
N PRO A 112 -33.53 43.01 -28.42
CA PRO A 112 -32.19 42.90 -27.83
C PRO A 112 -31.36 41.87 -28.58
N SER A 113 -30.05 42.08 -28.61
CA SER A 113 -29.09 41.06 -29.03
C SER A 113 -29.20 39.80 -28.15
N ASP A 114 -28.69 38.67 -28.63
CA ASP A 114 -28.71 37.43 -27.83
C ASP A 114 -27.89 37.58 -26.54
N GLU A 115 -26.84 38.40 -26.54
CA GLU A 115 -26.08 38.68 -25.33
C GLU A 115 -26.89 39.50 -24.30
N GLU A 116 -27.59 40.54 -24.76
CA GLU A 116 -28.47 41.33 -23.89
C GLU A 116 -29.62 40.48 -23.37
N GLU A 117 -30.22 39.63 -24.22
CA GLU A 117 -31.26 38.69 -23.81
C GLU A 117 -30.72 37.67 -22.79
N PHE A 118 -29.48 37.19 -22.95
CA PHE A 118 -28.82 36.34 -21.95
C PHE A 118 -28.72 37.07 -20.60
N GLN A 119 -28.23 38.31 -20.60
CA GLN A 119 -28.09 39.09 -19.35
C GLN A 119 -29.44 39.39 -18.71
N LEU A 120 -30.48 39.66 -19.50
CA LEU A 120 -31.83 39.89 -18.99
C LEU A 120 -32.41 38.63 -18.35
N ARG A 121 -32.31 37.48 -19.04
CA ARG A 121 -32.74 36.18 -18.50
C ARG A 121 -31.96 35.85 -17.23
N LYS A 122 -30.64 36.00 -17.24
CA LYS A 122 -29.77 35.80 -16.08
C LYS A 122 -30.20 36.65 -14.87
N ARG A 123 -30.52 37.93 -15.06
CA ARG A 123 -31.00 38.82 -13.98
C ARG A 123 -32.38 38.42 -13.44
N SER A 124 -33.20 37.79 -14.28
CA SER A 124 -34.53 37.30 -13.87
C SER A 124 -34.49 35.97 -13.12
N LEU A 125 -33.37 35.22 -13.22
CA LEU A 125 -33.19 33.99 -12.47
C LEU A 125 -33.05 34.31 -10.98
N LYS A 126 -33.86 33.67 -10.14
CA LYS A 126 -33.61 33.64 -8.71
C LYS A 126 -32.28 32.92 -8.47
N GLU A 127 -31.52 33.37 -7.48
CA GLU A 127 -30.16 32.90 -7.17
C GLU A 127 -30.02 31.36 -7.05
N LYS A 128 -31.11 30.66 -6.69
CA LYS A 128 -31.18 29.19 -6.54
C LYS A 128 -32.03 28.47 -7.59
N SER A 129 -32.36 29.11 -8.72
CA SER A 129 -33.17 28.48 -9.78
C SER A 129 -32.32 27.49 -10.59
N LEU A 130 -32.20 26.25 -10.10
CA LEU A 130 -31.41 25.20 -10.74
C LEU A 130 -31.83 24.94 -12.19
N GLU A 131 -33.12 24.72 -12.40
CA GLU A 131 -33.70 24.46 -13.73
C GLU A 131 -33.47 25.64 -14.68
N GLY A 132 -33.70 26.87 -14.20
CA GLY A 132 -33.51 28.07 -15.00
C GLY A 132 -32.06 28.30 -15.46
N TRP A 133 -31.06 27.89 -14.68
CA TRP A 133 -29.66 27.95 -15.12
C TRP A 133 -29.36 26.97 -16.26
N TYR A 134 -29.89 25.75 -16.19
CA TYR A 134 -29.73 24.77 -17.26
C TYR A 134 -30.49 25.19 -18.53
N GLU A 135 -31.73 25.67 -18.40
CA GLU A 135 -32.51 26.19 -19.54
C GLU A 135 -31.82 27.39 -20.22
N LEU A 136 -31.22 28.28 -19.42
CA LEU A 136 -30.45 29.41 -19.95
C LEU A 136 -29.21 28.91 -20.73
N GLY A 137 -28.52 27.89 -20.19
CA GLY A 137 -27.40 27.22 -20.84
C GLY A 137 -27.79 26.55 -22.16
N ASP A 138 -28.90 25.81 -22.18
CA ASP A 138 -29.45 25.15 -23.36
C ASP A 138 -29.81 26.15 -24.44
N TRP A 139 -30.48 27.25 -24.05
CA TRP A 139 -30.83 28.30 -24.98
C TRP A 139 -29.59 28.99 -25.57
N ALA A 140 -28.62 29.37 -24.75
CA ALA A 140 -27.41 30.07 -25.19
C ALA A 140 -26.52 29.17 -26.08
N THR A 141 -26.31 27.92 -25.68
CA THR A 141 -25.58 26.92 -26.47
C THR A 141 -26.31 26.63 -27.79
N GLY A 142 -27.64 26.59 -27.78
CA GLY A 142 -28.46 26.48 -28.98
C GLY A 142 -28.28 27.66 -29.94
N GLN A 143 -28.25 28.90 -29.45
CA GLN A 143 -27.92 30.08 -30.27
C GLN A 143 -26.48 30.00 -30.81
N GLY A 144 -25.51 29.66 -29.95
CA GLY A 144 -24.10 29.52 -30.29
C GLY A 144 -23.86 28.50 -31.39
N THR A 145 -24.49 27.32 -31.27
CA THR A 145 -24.37 26.25 -32.27
C THR A 145 -25.04 26.64 -33.59
N PHE A 146 -26.25 27.20 -33.54
CA PHE A 146 -27.00 27.53 -34.76
C PHE A 146 -26.36 28.67 -35.57
N TYR A 147 -25.84 29.69 -34.90
CA TYR A 147 -25.21 30.86 -35.54
C TYR A 147 -23.68 30.79 -35.61
N GLN A 148 -23.06 29.67 -35.16
CA GLN A 148 -21.60 29.54 -35.04
C GLN A 148 -20.97 30.67 -34.23
N ASP A 149 -21.61 31.01 -33.11
CA ASP A 149 -21.24 32.09 -32.21
C ASP A 149 -20.57 31.54 -30.96
N ASP A 150 -19.24 31.59 -30.95
CA ASP A 150 -18.41 31.12 -29.84
C ASP A 150 -18.71 31.85 -28.53
N LYS A 151 -19.08 33.13 -28.60
CA LYS A 151 -19.38 33.92 -27.39
C LYS A 151 -20.67 33.43 -26.74
N MET A 152 -21.71 33.15 -27.52
CA MET A 152 -22.92 32.52 -26.99
C MET A 152 -22.66 31.10 -26.45
N SER A 153 -21.78 30.33 -27.09
CA SER A 153 -21.33 29.02 -26.57
C SER A 153 -20.55 29.13 -25.26
N ILE A 154 -19.77 30.19 -25.06
CA ILE A 154 -19.10 30.49 -23.78
C ILE A 154 -20.14 30.83 -22.71
N LEU A 155 -21.08 31.73 -23.00
CA LEU A 155 -22.15 32.10 -22.08
C LEU A 155 -23.04 30.90 -21.68
N GLY A 156 -23.30 29.99 -22.62
CA GLY A 156 -23.99 28.74 -22.33
C GLY A 156 -23.25 27.87 -21.32
N ARG A 157 -21.93 27.68 -21.51
CA ARG A 157 -21.07 26.96 -20.57
C ARG A 157 -20.98 27.64 -19.20
N GLU A 158 -20.96 28.97 -19.15
CA GLU A 158 -21.02 29.71 -17.88
C GLU A 158 -22.33 29.43 -17.12
N ALA A 159 -23.47 29.42 -17.81
CA ALA A 159 -24.76 29.11 -17.19
C ALA A 159 -24.81 27.66 -16.69
N TYR A 160 -24.31 26.69 -17.46
CA TYR A 160 -24.18 25.30 -17.01
C TYR A 160 -23.29 25.17 -15.78
N ALA A 161 -22.15 25.86 -15.73
CA ALA A 161 -21.25 25.84 -14.58
C ALA A 161 -21.92 26.39 -13.31
N GLN A 162 -22.79 27.40 -13.42
CA GLN A 162 -23.59 27.89 -12.30
C GLN A 162 -24.62 26.86 -11.83
N GLY A 163 -25.33 26.20 -12.76
CA GLY A 163 -26.24 25.11 -12.43
C GLY A 163 -25.54 23.97 -11.66
N ILE A 164 -24.37 23.55 -12.13
CA ILE A 164 -23.54 22.54 -11.44
C ILE A 164 -23.06 23.03 -10.09
N THR A 165 -22.71 24.31 -9.93
CA THR A 165 -22.27 24.87 -8.64
C THR A 165 -23.38 24.78 -7.58
N ILE A 166 -24.61 25.14 -7.96
CA ILE A 166 -25.79 25.03 -7.07
C ILE A 166 -26.05 23.57 -6.71
N GLU A 167 -25.97 22.66 -7.69
CA GLU A 167 -26.24 21.25 -7.48
C GLU A 167 -25.15 20.56 -6.64
N ARG A 168 -23.89 20.90 -6.89
CA ARG A 168 -22.73 20.46 -6.08
C ARG A 168 -22.92 20.88 -4.63
N ALA A 169 -23.35 22.12 -4.36
CA ALA A 169 -23.60 22.60 -3.00
C ALA A 169 -24.65 21.76 -2.25
N ALA A 170 -25.64 21.20 -2.94
CA ALA A 170 -26.65 20.33 -2.35
C ALA A 170 -26.14 18.90 -2.09
N ALA A 171 -25.26 18.38 -2.95
CA ALA A 171 -24.65 17.04 -2.83
C ALA A 171 -23.45 16.99 -1.86
N ARG A 172 -22.80 18.13 -1.67
CA ARG A 172 -21.55 18.30 -0.92
C ARG A 172 -21.63 17.69 0.47
N GLY A 173 -20.63 16.86 0.78
CA GLY A 173 -20.51 16.20 2.08
C GLY A 173 -21.48 15.04 2.31
N LYS A 174 -22.34 14.70 1.33
CA LYS A 174 -23.51 13.84 1.57
C LYS A 174 -23.66 12.73 0.54
N ASP A 175 -23.48 13.03 -0.74
CA ASP A 175 -23.89 12.13 -1.84
C ASP A 175 -22.81 12.03 -2.92
N ALA A 176 -21.94 11.02 -2.79
CA ALA A 176 -20.87 10.75 -3.75
C ALA A 176 -21.42 10.38 -5.15
N VAL A 177 -22.49 9.60 -5.21
CA VAL A 177 -23.12 9.17 -6.48
C VAL A 177 -23.60 10.38 -7.27
N ARG A 178 -24.20 11.36 -6.59
CA ARG A 178 -24.62 12.61 -7.23
C ARG A 178 -23.45 13.46 -7.70
N LEU A 179 -22.34 13.52 -6.96
CA LEU A 179 -21.12 14.20 -7.40
C LEU A 179 -20.52 13.57 -8.67
N LYS A 180 -20.50 12.23 -8.76
CA LYS A 180 -20.06 11.54 -9.98
C LYS A 180 -20.97 11.84 -11.18
N LYS A 181 -22.29 11.83 -10.97
CA LYS A 181 -23.26 12.24 -12.02
C LYS A 181 -23.05 13.68 -12.47
N LEU A 182 -22.72 14.58 -11.54
CA LEU A 182 -22.37 15.96 -11.87
C LEU A 182 -21.08 16.05 -12.68
N ALA A 183 -20.07 15.23 -12.39
CA ALA A 183 -18.85 15.18 -13.17
C ALA A 183 -19.12 14.76 -14.63
N ALA A 184 -19.94 13.71 -14.83
CA ALA A 184 -20.37 13.29 -16.17
C ALA A 184 -21.18 14.37 -16.89
N LYS A 185 -22.05 15.08 -16.17
CA LYS A 185 -22.83 16.20 -16.69
C LYS A 185 -21.92 17.36 -17.11
N ALA A 186 -20.91 17.69 -16.31
CA ALA A 186 -19.91 18.71 -16.64
C ALA A 186 -19.16 18.38 -17.93
N GLU A 187 -18.81 17.11 -18.14
CA GLU A 187 -18.21 16.63 -19.38
C GLU A 187 -19.16 16.75 -20.58
N SER A 188 -20.43 16.34 -20.44
CA SER A 188 -21.41 16.46 -21.54
C SER A 188 -21.67 17.90 -21.99
N TYR A 189 -21.46 18.86 -21.09
CA TYR A 189 -21.61 20.29 -21.37
C TYR A 189 -20.30 20.96 -21.82
N GLY A 190 -19.22 20.20 -21.98
CA GLY A 190 -17.92 20.72 -22.41
C GLY A 190 -17.33 21.72 -21.42
N LEU A 191 -17.55 21.51 -20.12
CA LEU A 191 -16.93 22.30 -19.06
C LEU A 191 -15.47 21.89 -18.84
N SER A 192 -14.75 22.66 -18.03
CA SER A 192 -13.32 22.42 -17.82
C SER A 192 -13.06 21.06 -17.17
N THR A 193 -11.99 20.39 -17.64
CA THR A 193 -11.48 19.15 -17.03
C THR A 193 -11.25 19.33 -15.53
N ALA A 194 -10.77 20.52 -15.13
CA ALA A 194 -10.51 20.83 -13.74
C ALA A 194 -11.78 20.76 -12.85
N LEU A 195 -12.94 21.19 -13.36
CA LEU A 195 -14.21 21.10 -12.64
C LEU A 195 -14.67 19.65 -12.51
N ARG A 196 -14.59 18.87 -13.59
CA ARG A 196 -14.92 17.43 -13.58
C ARG A 196 -14.06 16.70 -12.55
N GLU A 197 -12.76 16.90 -12.59
CA GLU A 197 -11.80 16.32 -11.66
C GLU A 197 -12.08 16.71 -10.20
N ASN A 198 -12.41 17.98 -9.92
CA ASN A 198 -12.79 18.42 -8.57
C ASN A 198 -14.01 17.65 -8.04
N LEU A 199 -15.02 17.43 -8.88
CA LEU A 199 -16.24 16.70 -8.53
C LEU A 199 -15.94 15.22 -8.26
N LEU A 200 -15.13 14.58 -9.11
CA LEU A 200 -14.73 13.18 -8.93
C LEU A 200 -13.89 13.00 -7.67
N PHE A 201 -12.89 13.85 -7.47
CA PHE A 201 -12.04 13.79 -6.29
C PHE A 201 -12.86 13.93 -5.00
N GLU A 202 -13.79 14.90 -4.95
CA GLU A 202 -14.69 15.06 -3.82
C GLU A 202 -15.59 13.84 -3.61
N ALA A 203 -16.09 13.22 -4.70
CA ALA A 203 -16.87 12.01 -4.62
C ALA A 203 -16.08 10.85 -3.99
N PHE A 204 -14.85 10.61 -4.43
CA PHE A 204 -14.02 9.52 -3.91
C PHE A 204 -13.54 9.76 -2.47
N VAL A 205 -13.32 11.01 -2.07
CA VAL A 205 -13.11 11.35 -0.65
C VAL A 205 -14.33 10.96 0.18
N LEU A 206 -15.55 11.27 -0.29
CA LEU A 206 -16.77 10.85 0.41
C LEU A 206 -16.96 9.34 0.41
N MET A 207 -16.65 8.64 -0.68
CA MET A 207 -16.72 7.18 -0.71
C MET A 207 -15.78 6.54 0.31
N ARG A 208 -14.56 7.07 0.48
CA ARG A 208 -13.66 6.63 1.55
C ARG A 208 -14.28 6.86 2.92
N ASP A 209 -14.78 8.06 3.18
CA ASP A 209 -15.26 8.48 4.50
C ASP A 209 -16.59 7.80 4.89
N GLN A 210 -17.38 7.36 3.90
CA GLN A 210 -18.68 6.70 4.10
C GLN A 210 -18.64 5.19 3.94
N ALA A 211 -17.49 4.61 3.59
CA ALA A 211 -17.36 3.16 3.44
C ALA A 211 -17.56 2.45 4.78
N ASN A 212 -18.39 1.40 4.79
CA ASN A 212 -18.68 0.61 6.00
C ASN A 212 -18.15 -0.83 5.89
N SER A 213 -17.46 -1.15 4.80
CA SER A 213 -16.94 -2.48 4.54
C SER A 213 -15.76 -2.48 3.58
N VAL A 214 -14.96 -3.54 3.63
CA VAL A 214 -13.93 -3.88 2.62
C VAL A 214 -14.50 -3.85 1.19
N ALA A 215 -15.75 -4.28 1.00
CA ALA A 215 -16.39 -4.31 -0.32
C ALA A 215 -16.64 -2.90 -0.87
N ASP A 216 -17.13 -1.98 -0.03
CA ASP A 216 -17.35 -0.58 -0.41
C ASP A 216 -16.03 0.09 -0.83
N LEU A 217 -14.95 -0.16 -0.06
CA LEU A 217 -13.61 0.31 -0.39
C LEU A 217 -13.10 -0.32 -1.69
N GLY A 218 -13.38 -1.60 -1.93
CA GLY A 218 -13.04 -2.28 -3.19
C GLY A 218 -13.68 -1.64 -4.41
N VAL A 219 -14.96 -1.26 -4.32
CA VAL A 219 -15.67 -0.51 -5.38
C VAL A 219 -15.01 0.86 -5.58
N ALA A 220 -14.76 1.60 -4.50
CA ALA A 220 -14.13 2.92 -4.58
C ALA A 220 -12.73 2.86 -5.23
N ILE A 221 -11.91 1.86 -4.88
CA ILE A 221 -10.57 1.64 -5.48
C ILE A 221 -10.68 1.37 -6.98
N SER A 222 -11.55 0.44 -7.39
CA SER A 222 -11.73 0.07 -8.80
C SER A 222 -12.19 1.25 -9.65
N GLU A 223 -13.16 2.02 -9.14
CA GLU A 223 -13.67 3.20 -9.83
C GLU A 223 -12.62 4.32 -9.86
N ALA A 224 -11.88 4.55 -8.77
CA ALA A 224 -10.83 5.58 -8.72
C ALA A 224 -9.66 5.28 -9.68
N ALA A 225 -9.33 4.00 -9.91
CA ALA A 225 -8.33 3.59 -10.89
C ALA A 225 -8.72 4.02 -12.30
N THR A 226 -10.02 3.94 -12.61
CA THR A 226 -10.56 4.29 -13.93
C THR A 226 -10.79 5.79 -14.09
N GLU A 227 -11.29 6.46 -13.05
CA GLU A 227 -11.79 7.83 -13.15
C GLU A 227 -10.79 8.92 -12.71
N LEU A 228 -9.73 8.55 -11.96
CA LEU A 228 -8.70 9.50 -11.50
C LEU A 228 -7.34 9.20 -12.15
N PRO A 229 -6.93 9.97 -13.18
CA PRO A 229 -5.69 9.73 -13.90
C PRO A 229 -4.45 9.72 -12.99
N GLY A 230 -3.63 8.68 -13.10
CA GLY A 230 -2.39 8.52 -12.34
C GLY A 230 -2.57 8.06 -10.89
N SER A 231 -3.78 7.71 -10.47
CA SER A 231 -4.06 7.15 -9.14
C SER A 231 -3.33 5.82 -8.88
N GLU A 232 -3.08 5.03 -9.92
CA GLU A 232 -2.38 3.74 -9.84
C GLU A 232 -0.86 3.87 -9.88
N ILE A 233 -0.31 5.04 -10.23
CA ILE A 233 1.14 5.22 -10.40
C ILE A 233 1.77 5.49 -9.02
N PRO A 234 2.65 4.61 -8.50
CA PRO A 234 3.27 4.82 -7.20
C PRO A 234 4.08 6.11 -7.13
N LEU A 235 4.12 6.72 -5.95
CA LEU A 235 4.91 7.92 -5.72
C LEU A 235 6.40 7.57 -5.72
N ARG A 236 7.20 8.29 -6.53
CA ARG A 236 8.67 8.13 -6.53
C ARG A 236 9.31 8.41 -5.17
N GLN A 237 8.72 9.32 -4.41
CA GLN A 237 9.17 9.71 -3.09
C GLN A 237 7.97 10.09 -2.22
N PRO A 238 8.02 9.82 -0.89
CA PRO A 238 6.99 10.24 0.04
C PRO A 238 6.70 11.75 -0.07
N GLN A 239 5.42 12.11 0.04
CA GLN A 239 4.95 13.50 -0.05
C GLN A 239 4.38 14.01 1.28
N PRO A 240 5.17 14.06 2.37
CA PRO A 240 4.63 14.28 3.73
C PRO A 240 3.96 15.66 3.88
N LYS A 241 4.50 16.72 3.27
CA LYS A 241 3.91 18.06 3.32
C LYS A 241 2.55 18.10 2.61
N LEU A 242 2.47 17.58 1.39
CA LEU A 242 1.24 17.55 0.60
C LEU A 242 0.18 16.65 1.25
N ARG A 243 0.58 15.47 1.72
CA ARG A 243 -0.29 14.53 2.45
C ARG A 243 -0.83 15.16 3.74
N LYS A 244 -0.03 15.94 4.47
CA LYS A 244 -0.48 16.68 5.65
C LYS A 244 -1.53 17.76 5.30
N GLN A 245 -1.29 18.54 4.25
CA GLN A 245 -2.25 19.55 3.76
C GLN A 245 -3.57 18.89 3.33
N TYR A 246 -3.44 17.83 2.52
CA TYR A 246 -4.56 17.01 2.07
C TYR A 246 -5.37 16.44 3.22
N LYS A 247 -4.74 15.85 4.25
CA LYS A 247 -5.47 15.31 5.41
C LYS A 247 -6.20 16.40 6.22
N ALA A 248 -5.68 17.63 6.23
CA ALA A 248 -6.31 18.74 6.96
C ALA A 248 -7.54 19.30 6.23
N ASP A 249 -7.45 19.51 4.92
CA ASP A 249 -8.57 19.93 4.07
C ASP A 249 -8.41 19.33 2.66
N PRO A 250 -8.96 18.12 2.41
CA PRO A 250 -8.81 17.42 1.14
C PRO A 250 -9.28 18.26 -0.04
N ARG A 251 -10.41 18.94 0.12
CA ARG A 251 -11.07 19.68 -0.95
C ARG A 251 -10.30 20.93 -1.30
N THR A 252 -10.03 21.80 -0.31
CA THR A 252 -9.34 23.06 -0.58
C THR A 252 -7.93 22.82 -1.12
N THR A 253 -7.25 21.78 -0.63
CA THR A 253 -5.94 21.36 -1.15
C THR A 253 -6.01 20.97 -2.63
N TYR A 254 -7.04 20.21 -3.01
CA TYR A 254 -7.20 19.75 -4.40
C TYR A 254 -7.65 20.87 -5.35
N GLU A 255 -8.58 21.72 -4.93
CA GLU A 255 -9.09 22.82 -5.76
C GLU A 255 -7.98 23.82 -6.11
N GLY A 256 -7.08 24.10 -5.17
CA GLY A 256 -5.93 24.98 -5.38
C GLY A 256 -4.70 24.32 -6.05
N ALA A 257 -4.75 23.02 -6.32
CA ALA A 257 -3.62 22.28 -6.87
C ALA A 257 -3.45 22.47 -8.38
N SER A 258 -2.19 22.57 -8.82
CA SER A 258 -1.81 22.46 -10.24
C SER A 258 -2.14 21.08 -10.81
N ALA A 259 -2.22 20.94 -12.13
CA ALA A 259 -2.49 19.66 -12.80
C ALA A 259 -1.53 18.54 -12.32
N THR A 260 -0.23 18.82 -12.22
CA THR A 260 0.77 17.88 -11.71
C THR A 260 0.51 17.49 -10.26
N GLN A 261 0.15 18.44 -9.40
CA GLN A 261 -0.17 18.16 -7.99
C GLN A 261 -1.47 17.37 -7.85
N ARG A 262 -2.46 17.57 -8.73
CA ARG A 262 -3.71 16.79 -8.74
C ARG A 262 -3.44 15.31 -9.00
N THR A 263 -2.56 14.98 -9.94
CA THR A 263 -2.13 13.59 -10.17
C THR A 263 -1.50 12.98 -8.91
N LEU A 264 -0.65 13.74 -8.19
CA LEU A 264 -0.09 13.28 -6.91
C LEU A 264 -1.20 13.08 -5.86
N LEU A 265 -2.19 13.97 -5.80
CA LEU A 265 -3.32 13.86 -4.89
C LEU A 265 -4.23 12.67 -5.24
N HIS A 266 -4.41 12.34 -6.52
CA HIS A 266 -5.12 11.13 -6.95
C HIS A 266 -4.46 9.88 -6.38
N ARG A 267 -3.13 9.79 -6.51
CA ARG A 267 -2.37 8.69 -5.91
C ARG A 267 -2.48 8.69 -4.39
N ILE A 268 -2.37 9.85 -3.73
CA ILE A 268 -2.52 9.95 -2.26
C ILE A 268 -3.90 9.44 -1.80
N LEU A 269 -4.98 9.83 -2.50
CA LEU A 269 -6.34 9.35 -2.21
C LEU A 269 -6.48 7.85 -2.46
N MET A 270 -5.94 7.34 -3.57
CA MET A 270 -5.91 5.90 -3.85
C MET A 270 -5.22 5.12 -2.74
N SER A 271 -4.04 5.59 -2.30
CA SER A 271 -3.31 4.93 -1.23
C SER A 271 -4.03 4.98 0.11
N ASP A 272 -4.83 6.02 0.36
CA ASP A 272 -5.70 6.09 1.55
C ASP A 272 -6.86 5.09 1.48
N LEU A 273 -7.48 4.91 0.31
CA LEU A 273 -8.52 3.91 0.09
C LEU A 273 -7.98 2.49 0.29
N ILE A 274 -6.82 2.18 -0.31
CA ILE A 274 -6.15 0.89 -0.17
C ILE A 274 -5.75 0.66 1.29
N LEU A 275 -5.13 1.65 1.93
CA LEU A 275 -4.71 1.53 3.32
C LEU A 275 -5.90 1.29 4.26
N ALA A 276 -7.01 2.03 4.10
CA ALA A 276 -8.22 1.81 4.88
C ALA A 276 -8.75 0.38 4.71
N ARG A 277 -8.70 -0.17 3.49
CA ARG A 277 -9.15 -1.54 3.20
C ARG A 277 -8.24 -2.56 3.89
N LEU A 278 -6.93 -2.36 3.82
CA LEU A 278 -5.95 -3.25 4.44
C LEU A 278 -6.02 -3.21 5.97
N GLN A 279 -6.29 -2.04 6.55
CA GLN A 279 -6.46 -1.87 7.99
C GLN A 279 -7.72 -2.56 8.51
N ASP A 280 -8.81 -2.58 7.75
CA ASP A 280 -10.04 -3.31 8.11
C ASP A 280 -9.86 -4.84 8.02
N GLN A 281 -8.90 -5.31 7.22
CA GLN A 281 -8.53 -6.72 7.09
C GLN A 281 -7.46 -7.17 8.10
N LEU A 282 -6.79 -6.24 8.78
CA LEU A 282 -5.75 -6.54 9.74
C LEU A 282 -6.34 -7.16 11.00
N ASP A 283 -5.84 -8.34 11.35
CA ASP A 283 -6.25 -9.01 12.58
C ASP A 283 -5.82 -8.22 13.82
N LYS A 284 -6.65 -8.23 14.86
CA LYS A 284 -6.42 -7.45 16.10
C LYS A 284 -5.13 -7.85 16.82
N ASN A 285 -4.70 -9.10 16.66
CA ASN A 285 -3.48 -9.64 17.25
C ASN A 285 -2.31 -9.61 16.25
N PHE A 286 -2.47 -9.00 15.07
CA PHE A 286 -1.44 -8.95 14.03
C PHE A 286 -1.00 -10.34 13.51
N GLU A 287 -1.86 -11.36 13.65
CA GLU A 287 -1.56 -12.72 13.17
C GLU A 287 -1.34 -12.77 11.65
N ASN A 288 -2.05 -11.94 10.90
CA ASN A 288 -1.86 -11.76 9.46
C ASN A 288 -0.96 -10.56 9.09
N GLY A 289 -0.21 -10.00 10.04
CA GLY A 289 0.57 -8.77 9.83
C GLY A 289 1.58 -8.86 8.68
N PHE A 290 2.26 -10.00 8.49
CA PHE A 290 3.13 -10.23 7.33
C PHE A 290 2.39 -10.17 6.00
N GLN A 291 1.21 -10.80 5.92
CA GLN A 291 0.40 -10.80 4.71
C GLN A 291 -0.05 -9.37 4.36
N ILE A 292 -0.47 -8.59 5.37
CA ILE A 292 -0.84 -7.19 5.18
C ILE A 292 0.38 -6.35 4.77
N ALA A 293 1.55 -6.56 5.38
CA ALA A 293 2.79 -5.87 5.01
C ALA A 293 3.17 -6.10 3.54
N ASP A 294 3.06 -7.33 3.04
CA ASP A 294 3.34 -7.65 1.64
C ASP A 294 2.34 -6.99 0.68
N LEU A 295 1.07 -6.88 1.09
CA LEU A 295 0.06 -6.12 0.34
C LEU A 295 0.38 -4.61 0.32
N ILE A 296 0.87 -4.05 1.42
CA ILE A 296 1.31 -2.65 1.49
C ILE A 296 2.47 -2.43 0.51
N ASP A 297 3.50 -3.26 0.53
CA ASP A 297 4.66 -3.12 -0.35
C ASP A 297 4.30 -3.25 -1.84
N ARG A 298 3.30 -4.07 -2.16
CA ARG A 298 2.82 -4.26 -3.53
C ARG A 298 1.93 -3.11 -4.02
N GLU A 299 0.94 -2.72 -3.23
CA GLU A 299 -0.13 -1.83 -3.69
C GLU A 299 0.13 -0.36 -3.35
N ILE A 300 0.82 -0.10 -2.24
CA ILE A 300 1.14 1.23 -1.71
C ILE A 300 2.59 1.32 -1.21
N PRO A 301 3.61 1.06 -2.07
CA PRO A 301 5.03 0.99 -1.67
C PRO A 301 5.57 2.27 -1.02
N GLU A 302 4.90 3.42 -1.21
CA GLU A 302 5.22 4.64 -0.47
C GLU A 302 4.96 4.55 1.06
N PHE A 303 4.36 3.46 1.54
CA PHE A 303 4.11 3.12 2.95
C PHE A 303 5.00 1.98 3.49
N ARG A 304 6.15 1.71 2.86
CA ARG A 304 7.08 0.66 3.31
C ARG A 304 7.42 0.69 4.81
N ASP A 305 7.49 1.88 5.41
CA ASP A 305 7.82 2.02 6.84
C ASP A 305 6.68 1.47 7.72
N LEU A 306 5.42 1.59 7.26
CA LEU A 306 4.26 0.98 7.90
C LEU A 306 4.21 -0.54 7.66
N ALA A 307 4.61 -1.01 6.47
CA ALA A 307 4.76 -2.44 6.21
C ALA A 307 5.74 -3.07 7.21
N GLN A 308 6.88 -2.41 7.43
CA GLN A 308 7.86 -2.83 8.44
C GLN A 308 7.26 -2.85 9.86
N GLU A 309 6.53 -1.81 10.25
CA GLU A 309 5.87 -1.77 11.55
C GLU A 309 4.90 -2.96 11.74
N TYR A 310 4.17 -3.36 10.71
CA TYR A 310 3.28 -4.53 10.78
C TYR A 310 4.03 -5.86 10.86
N ARG A 311 5.19 -5.99 10.18
CA ARG A 311 6.08 -7.15 10.35
C ARG A 311 6.59 -7.25 11.78
N ASP A 312 7.07 -6.14 12.34
CA ASP A 312 7.59 -6.08 13.71
C ASP A 312 6.50 -6.45 14.74
N GLN A 313 5.28 -5.96 14.56
CA GLN A 313 4.14 -6.28 15.43
C GLN A 313 3.73 -7.75 15.31
N SER A 314 3.73 -8.31 14.09
CA SER A 314 3.44 -9.73 13.86
C SER A 314 4.51 -10.65 14.47
N LEU A 315 5.79 -10.32 14.30
CA LEU A 315 6.91 -11.01 14.95
C LEU A 315 6.72 -11.05 16.47
N LYS A 316 6.42 -9.88 17.07
CA LYS A 316 6.17 -9.77 18.51
C LYS A 316 5.00 -10.64 18.95
N ALA A 317 3.84 -10.51 18.31
CA ALA A 317 2.64 -11.26 18.67
C ALA A 317 2.84 -12.79 18.57
N ARG A 318 3.44 -13.27 17.46
CA ARG A 318 3.72 -14.70 17.29
C ARG A 318 4.75 -15.21 18.29
N THR A 319 5.74 -14.39 18.65
CA THR A 319 6.74 -14.73 19.68
C THR A 319 6.13 -14.87 21.07
N GLU A 320 5.17 -14.02 21.43
CA GLU A 320 4.43 -14.13 22.70
C GLU A 320 3.60 -15.43 22.78
N GLN A 321 3.15 -15.95 21.64
CA GLN A 321 2.41 -17.21 21.52
C GLN A 321 3.29 -18.43 21.26
N VAL A 322 4.62 -18.32 21.42
CA VAL A 322 5.58 -19.38 21.05
C VAL A 322 5.16 -20.76 21.56
N ALA A 323 4.68 -20.87 22.80
CA ALA A 323 4.32 -22.13 23.44
C ALA A 323 3.15 -22.90 22.77
N THR A 324 2.33 -22.23 21.97
CA THR A 324 1.17 -22.83 21.27
C THR A 324 1.40 -23.09 19.79
N LEU A 325 2.53 -22.64 19.24
CA LEU A 325 2.85 -22.79 17.83
C LEU A 325 3.22 -24.23 17.46
N SER A 326 2.89 -24.62 16.22
CA SER A 326 3.35 -25.90 15.67
C SER A 326 4.83 -25.83 15.25
N ARG A 327 5.44 -26.98 14.98
CA ARG A 327 6.83 -27.03 14.46
C ARG A 327 6.99 -26.24 13.16
N ALA A 328 6.00 -26.32 12.27
CA ALA A 328 6.02 -25.61 10.99
C ALA A 328 5.96 -24.09 11.22
N ASP A 329 5.09 -23.64 12.13
CA ASP A 329 4.93 -22.22 12.45
C ASP A 329 6.18 -21.63 13.11
N ILE A 330 6.90 -22.41 13.92
CA ILE A 330 8.16 -21.97 14.53
C ILE A 330 9.28 -21.84 13.51
N LEU A 331 9.40 -22.77 12.57
CA LEU A 331 10.39 -22.68 11.49
C LEU A 331 10.09 -21.50 10.55
N ASP A 332 8.81 -21.25 10.29
CA ASP A 332 8.34 -20.09 9.54
C ASP A 332 8.65 -18.77 10.30
N LEU A 333 8.37 -18.72 11.60
CA LEU A 333 8.72 -17.57 12.45
C LEU A 333 10.23 -17.34 12.53
N GLN A 334 11.03 -18.40 12.65
CA GLN A 334 12.49 -18.31 12.60
C GLN A 334 12.95 -17.70 11.27
N LYS A 335 12.41 -18.18 10.15
CA LYS A 335 12.73 -17.65 8.82
C LYS A 335 12.38 -16.16 8.72
N HIS A 336 11.23 -15.74 9.25
CA HIS A 336 10.89 -14.32 9.28
C HIS A 336 11.89 -13.48 10.09
N TYR A 337 12.38 -13.99 11.24
CA TYR A 337 13.46 -13.32 11.97
C TYR A 337 14.78 -13.28 11.18
N ASP A 338 15.11 -14.32 10.43
CA ASP A 338 16.30 -14.35 9.56
C ASP A 338 16.20 -13.33 8.42
N ASP A 339 15.03 -13.26 7.76
CA ASP A 339 14.74 -12.31 6.68
C ASP A 339 14.82 -10.85 7.18
N GLU A 340 14.43 -10.60 8.44
CA GLU A 340 14.55 -9.31 9.14
C GLU A 340 15.93 -9.06 9.76
N GLN A 341 16.95 -9.84 9.36
CA GLN A 341 18.34 -9.73 9.83
C GLN A 341 18.51 -9.87 11.35
N GLN A 342 17.62 -10.63 11.99
CA GLN A 342 17.61 -10.93 13.43
C GLN A 342 17.72 -12.44 13.72
N PRO A 343 18.71 -13.16 13.16
CA PRO A 343 18.82 -14.62 13.28
C PRO A 343 19.01 -15.10 14.72
N ASP A 344 19.59 -14.27 15.59
CA ASP A 344 19.76 -14.58 17.01
C ASP A 344 18.42 -14.72 17.71
N LYS A 345 17.47 -13.80 17.45
CA LYS A 345 16.11 -13.89 17.99
C LYS A 345 15.36 -15.08 17.42
N GLY A 346 15.53 -15.37 16.12
CA GLY A 346 14.96 -16.57 15.50
C GLY A 346 15.37 -17.85 16.24
N ARG A 347 16.66 -17.96 16.61
CA ARG A 347 17.17 -19.08 17.43
C ARG A 347 16.61 -19.08 18.85
N GLU A 348 16.53 -17.93 19.51
CA GLU A 348 15.95 -17.80 20.86
C GLU A 348 14.49 -18.27 20.89
N VAL A 349 13.70 -17.96 19.87
CA VAL A 349 12.29 -18.41 19.78
C VAL A 349 12.19 -19.92 19.63
N VAL A 350 13.03 -20.53 18.78
CA VAL A 350 13.09 -21.99 18.64
C VAL A 350 13.51 -22.65 19.96
N GLU A 351 14.49 -22.08 20.66
CA GLU A 351 14.92 -22.57 21.98
C GLU A 351 13.80 -22.47 23.03
N ALA A 352 13.11 -21.33 23.09
CA ALA A 352 11.96 -21.14 23.99
C ALA A 352 10.85 -22.17 23.70
N TRP A 353 10.55 -22.43 22.43
CA TRP A 353 9.56 -23.43 22.03
C TRP A 353 9.94 -24.85 22.47
N LEU A 354 11.19 -25.26 22.23
CA LEU A 354 11.68 -26.58 22.65
C LEU A 354 11.67 -26.74 24.17
N GLU A 355 12.04 -25.69 24.92
CA GLU A 355 12.00 -25.71 26.38
C GLU A 355 10.55 -25.78 26.91
N HIS A 356 9.60 -25.08 26.29
CA HIS A 356 8.19 -25.23 26.61
C HIS A 356 7.68 -26.66 26.37
N ARG A 357 8.08 -27.30 25.26
CA ARG A 357 7.75 -28.70 25.00
C ARG A 357 8.37 -29.64 26.02
N ARG A 358 9.64 -29.42 26.38
CA ARG A 358 10.34 -30.16 27.43
C ARG A 358 9.57 -30.14 28.75
N ASN A 359 9.13 -28.96 29.18
CA ASN A 359 8.42 -28.76 30.44
C ASN A 359 7.02 -29.39 30.47
N ARG A 360 6.47 -29.76 29.30
CA ARG A 360 5.18 -30.44 29.18
C ARG A 360 5.29 -31.96 29.07
N LEU A 361 6.51 -32.50 28.92
CA LEU A 361 6.71 -33.95 28.91
C LEU A 361 6.47 -34.51 30.30
N ASP A 362 5.76 -35.64 30.37
CA ASP A 362 5.65 -36.40 31.62
C ASP A 362 7.03 -36.88 32.06
N GLU A 363 7.24 -37.00 33.38
CA GLU A 363 8.53 -37.43 33.92
C GLU A 363 8.96 -38.81 33.41
N GLN A 364 8.03 -39.66 32.98
CA GLN A 364 8.33 -40.99 32.44
C GLN A 364 8.32 -41.06 30.90
N ASP A 365 8.07 -39.94 30.20
CA ASP A 365 7.97 -39.92 28.73
C ASP A 365 9.35 -39.96 28.04
N THR A 366 9.94 -41.16 28.00
CA THR A 366 11.26 -41.39 27.39
C THR A 366 11.26 -41.29 25.86
N GLU A 367 10.14 -41.56 25.20
CA GLU A 367 10.00 -41.36 23.75
C GLU A 367 9.89 -39.86 23.40
N GLY A 368 9.17 -39.08 24.21
CA GLY A 368 9.14 -37.62 24.12
C GLY A 368 10.53 -36.99 24.25
N LEU A 369 11.34 -37.46 25.21
CA LEU A 369 12.74 -37.02 25.37
C LEU A 369 13.62 -37.41 24.17
N LEU A 370 13.43 -38.62 23.62
CA LEU A 370 14.13 -39.07 22.43
C LEU A 370 13.81 -38.17 21.22
N ASN A 371 12.53 -37.88 20.98
CA ASN A 371 12.10 -36.99 19.89
C ASN A 371 12.63 -35.56 20.08
N LEU A 372 12.51 -35.02 21.31
CA LEU A 372 13.00 -33.67 21.62
C LEU A 372 14.52 -33.55 21.42
N SER A 373 15.29 -34.61 21.73
CA SER A 373 16.74 -34.63 21.45
C SER A 373 17.06 -34.44 19.96
N GLU A 374 16.23 -34.99 19.05
CA GLU A 374 16.40 -34.82 17.60
C GLU A 374 16.13 -33.39 17.18
N GLU A 375 15.11 -32.79 17.78
CA GLU A 375 14.72 -31.41 17.49
C GLU A 375 15.82 -30.42 17.92
N TYR A 376 16.46 -30.61 19.08
CA TYR A 376 17.61 -29.77 19.48
C TYR A 376 18.80 -29.87 18.51
N VAL A 377 19.08 -31.04 17.95
CA VAL A 377 20.14 -31.18 16.93
C VAL A 377 19.70 -30.56 15.61
N THR A 378 18.50 -30.88 15.14
CA THR A 378 18.06 -30.52 13.79
C THR A 378 17.68 -29.05 13.65
N MET A 379 17.10 -28.44 14.69
CA MET A 379 16.60 -27.07 14.64
C MET A 379 17.59 -26.04 15.22
N LEU A 380 18.40 -26.42 16.21
CA LEU A 380 19.34 -25.50 16.88
C LEU A 380 20.81 -25.87 16.73
N ASN A 381 21.14 -27.05 16.16
CA ASN A 381 22.50 -27.58 16.11
C ASN A 381 23.16 -27.63 17.51
N ARG A 382 22.41 -28.11 18.51
CA ARG A 382 22.81 -28.21 19.93
C ARG A 382 22.99 -29.68 20.36
N PRO A 383 24.03 -30.39 19.89
CA PRO A 383 24.26 -31.81 20.20
C PRO A 383 24.49 -32.08 21.70
N GLU A 384 24.99 -31.09 22.45
CA GLU A 384 25.17 -31.16 23.89
C GLU A 384 23.84 -31.30 24.64
N ARG A 385 22.87 -30.43 24.34
CA ARG A 385 21.52 -30.48 24.94
C ARG A 385 20.78 -31.75 24.53
N ALA A 386 20.96 -32.20 23.30
CA ALA A 386 20.42 -33.46 22.83
C ALA A 386 20.98 -34.67 23.60
N SER A 387 22.28 -34.66 23.89
CA SER A 387 22.94 -35.73 24.65
C SER A 387 22.44 -35.79 26.10
N ASP A 388 22.25 -34.64 26.75
CA ASP A 388 21.69 -34.56 28.11
C ASP A 388 20.28 -35.15 28.20
N LEU A 389 19.42 -34.86 27.21
CA LEU A 389 18.08 -35.43 27.12
C LEU A 389 18.12 -36.95 26.90
N LEU A 390 19.03 -37.45 26.06
CA LEU A 390 19.21 -38.89 25.82
C LEU A 390 19.73 -39.64 27.04
N LEU A 391 20.67 -39.06 27.79
CA LEU A 391 21.14 -39.62 29.06
C LEU A 391 20.00 -39.70 30.08
N THR A 392 19.22 -38.62 30.20
CA THR A 392 18.03 -38.58 31.08
C THR A 392 17.02 -39.66 30.68
N ALA A 393 16.77 -39.85 29.38
CA ALA A 393 15.86 -40.87 28.89
C ALA A 393 16.38 -42.31 29.15
N ALA A 394 17.70 -42.53 28.99
CA ALA A 394 18.33 -43.83 29.22
C ALA A 394 18.38 -44.22 30.71
N GLU A 395 18.45 -43.23 31.62
CA GLU A 395 18.33 -43.45 33.07
C GLU A 395 16.90 -43.86 33.46
N ARG A 396 15.89 -43.23 32.85
CA ARG A 396 14.47 -43.48 33.13
C ARG A 396 13.96 -44.81 32.55
N ASN A 397 14.47 -45.22 31.39
CA ASN A 397 14.09 -46.48 30.74
C ASN A 397 15.34 -47.28 30.30
N PRO A 398 16.04 -47.93 31.25
CA PRO A 398 17.25 -48.70 30.94
C PRO A 398 16.94 -49.88 30.01
N GLY A 399 17.69 -50.02 28.92
CA GLY A 399 17.51 -51.11 27.95
C GLY A 399 16.63 -50.77 26.74
N ASN A 400 16.14 -49.53 26.60
CA ASN A 400 15.49 -49.10 25.36
C ASN A 400 16.51 -49.02 24.22
N GLU A 401 16.46 -49.99 23.29
CA GLU A 401 17.41 -50.15 22.18
C GLU A 401 17.59 -48.88 21.33
N ARG A 402 16.52 -48.09 21.12
CA ARG A 402 16.60 -46.87 20.28
C ARG A 402 17.42 -45.78 20.95
N ILE A 403 17.26 -45.61 22.25
CA ILE A 403 18.02 -44.62 23.05
C ILE A 403 19.47 -45.07 23.16
N GLU A 404 19.72 -46.35 23.49
CA GLU A 404 21.08 -46.88 23.63
C GLU A 404 21.86 -46.85 22.31
N ALA A 405 21.23 -47.22 21.19
CA ALA A 405 21.84 -47.15 19.88
C ALA A 405 22.25 -45.72 19.50
N LYS A 406 21.44 -44.73 19.89
CA LYS A 406 21.70 -43.32 19.59
C LYS A 406 22.83 -42.74 20.46
N LEU A 407 22.85 -43.06 21.76
CA LEU A 407 23.98 -42.76 22.64
C LEU A 407 25.28 -43.42 22.12
N GLY A 408 25.20 -44.67 21.65
CA GLY A 408 26.32 -45.38 21.03
C GLY A 408 26.84 -44.68 19.77
N ARG A 409 25.95 -44.19 18.89
CA ARG A 409 26.34 -43.39 17.71
C ARG A 409 27.02 -42.07 18.09
N LEU A 410 26.66 -41.49 19.24
CA LEU A 410 27.31 -40.31 19.80
C LEU A 410 28.62 -40.65 20.56
N GLY A 411 29.02 -41.94 20.60
CA GLY A 411 30.26 -42.40 21.22
C GLY A 411 30.18 -42.63 22.74
N TYR A 412 28.98 -42.55 23.33
CA TYR A 412 28.78 -42.88 24.74
C TYR A 412 28.86 -44.40 24.95
N GLN A 413 29.46 -44.81 26.06
CA GLN A 413 29.62 -46.23 26.42
C GLN A 413 29.05 -46.52 27.80
N ARG A 414 28.38 -47.66 27.93
CA ARG A 414 27.84 -48.12 29.21
C ARG A 414 28.91 -48.91 29.98
N HIS A 415 29.32 -48.39 31.14
CA HIS A 415 30.31 -49.00 32.04
C HIS A 415 29.72 -49.11 33.45
N ASN A 416 29.65 -50.33 34.01
CA ASN A 416 29.06 -50.61 35.33
C ASN A 416 27.64 -50.02 35.51
N GLY A 417 26.80 -50.16 34.49
CA GLY A 417 25.41 -49.68 34.52
C GLY A 417 25.25 -48.17 34.33
N LYS A 418 26.33 -47.38 34.24
CA LYS A 418 26.28 -45.92 33.98
C LYS A 418 26.83 -45.57 32.61
N TRP A 419 26.23 -44.58 31.96
CA TRP A 419 26.73 -44.03 30.70
C TRP A 419 27.96 -43.15 30.95
N ARG A 420 28.98 -43.30 30.12
CA ARG A 420 30.19 -42.46 30.12
C ARG A 420 30.29 -41.72 28.79
N ALA A 421 30.61 -40.43 28.86
CA ALA A 421 30.86 -39.59 27.70
C ALA A 421 31.97 -40.18 26.81
N PRO A 422 31.93 -39.95 25.49
CA PRO A 422 33.03 -40.29 24.61
C PRO A 422 34.33 -39.67 25.14
N ARG A 423 35.37 -40.49 25.33
CA ARG A 423 36.71 -39.96 25.65
C ARG A 423 37.19 -39.13 24.47
N GLY A 424 37.58 -37.88 24.74
CA GLY A 424 38.14 -36.99 23.73
C GLY A 424 39.36 -37.63 23.05
N ARG A 425 39.55 -37.32 21.77
CA ARG A 425 40.59 -37.88 20.90
C ARG A 425 42.03 -37.55 21.35
N ASP A 426 42.22 -36.65 22.32
CA ASP A 426 43.53 -36.19 22.81
C ASP A 426 44.18 -37.07 23.90
N ASP A 427 43.44 -37.99 24.52
CA ASP A 427 43.96 -38.80 25.65
C ASP A 427 44.65 -40.11 25.22
N GLN A 428 44.73 -40.42 23.92
CA GLN A 428 45.21 -41.73 23.44
C GLN A 428 46.70 -41.82 23.09
N ASP A 429 47.44 -40.71 22.97
CA ASP A 429 48.83 -40.73 22.46
C ASP A 429 49.87 -40.07 23.39
N GLU A 430 49.60 -39.86 24.69
CA GLU A 430 50.63 -39.35 25.60
C GLU A 430 51.46 -40.49 26.21
N SER A 431 52.73 -40.57 25.83
CA SER A 431 53.66 -41.56 26.41
C SER A 431 53.90 -41.27 27.91
N ASP A 432 54.22 -42.31 28.69
CA ASP A 432 54.52 -42.16 30.13
C ASP A 432 55.59 -41.10 30.43
N ILE A 433 56.51 -40.85 29.48
CA ILE A 433 57.55 -39.83 29.57
C ILE A 433 56.97 -38.42 29.39
N GLU A 434 56.03 -38.21 28.47
CA GLU A 434 55.39 -36.91 28.23
C GLU A 434 54.49 -36.50 29.38
N ARG A 435 53.72 -37.45 29.92
CA ARG A 435 52.94 -37.24 31.15
C ARG A 435 53.85 -36.88 32.33
N ALA A 436 54.95 -37.60 32.51
CA ALA A 436 55.91 -37.33 33.58
C ALA A 436 56.63 -35.97 33.43
N MET A 437 56.88 -35.52 32.19
CA MET A 437 57.42 -34.17 31.94
C MET A 437 56.43 -33.07 32.34
N ARG A 438 55.13 -33.27 32.13
CA ARG A 438 54.08 -32.32 32.54
C ARG A 438 53.89 -32.29 34.06
N GLU A 439 53.93 -33.47 34.68
CA GLU A 439 53.73 -33.67 36.12
C GLU A 439 54.96 -33.30 36.97
N GLY A 440 56.08 -32.92 36.35
CA GLY A 440 57.25 -32.46 37.07
C GLY A 440 58.06 -33.57 37.76
N ARG A 441 58.01 -34.81 37.25
CA ARG A 441 58.59 -35.98 37.93
C ARG A 441 59.54 -36.78 37.04
N PRO A 442 60.62 -37.37 37.60
CA PRO A 442 61.47 -38.27 36.84
C PRO A 442 60.79 -39.62 36.63
N VAL A 443 60.99 -40.22 35.46
CA VAL A 443 60.67 -41.63 35.19
C VAL A 443 61.81 -42.33 34.48
N LEU A 444 61.86 -43.67 34.59
CA LEU A 444 62.89 -44.49 33.96
C LEU A 444 62.90 -44.28 32.43
N LYS A 445 64.08 -44.48 31.82
CA LYS A 445 64.35 -44.33 30.37
C LYS A 445 64.33 -42.89 29.83
N MET A 446 63.97 -41.88 30.63
CA MET A 446 64.15 -40.48 30.25
C MET A 446 65.61 -40.19 29.89
N THR A 447 65.85 -39.40 28.85
CA THR A 447 67.17 -38.87 28.54
C THR A 447 67.54 -37.73 29.50
N ALA A 448 68.81 -37.37 29.57
CA ALA A 448 69.28 -36.21 30.36
C ALA A 448 68.49 -34.92 30.03
N THR A 449 68.20 -34.68 28.75
CA THR A 449 67.43 -33.51 28.29
C THR A 449 65.97 -33.58 28.72
N GLN A 450 65.34 -34.76 28.59
CA GLN A 450 63.95 -34.96 29.02
C GLN A 450 63.80 -34.81 30.53
N LEU A 451 64.77 -35.30 31.30
CA LEU A 451 64.77 -35.18 32.76
C LEU A 451 64.88 -33.73 33.22
N ARG A 452 65.78 -32.91 32.63
CA ARG A 452 65.86 -31.47 32.96
C ARG A 452 64.57 -30.75 32.65
N LYS A 453 63.97 -31.07 31.49
CA LYS A 453 62.71 -30.48 31.05
C LYS A 453 61.57 -30.87 32.00
N ALA A 454 61.53 -32.12 32.46
CA ALA A 454 60.56 -32.58 33.47
C ALA A 454 60.76 -31.87 34.80
N MET A 455 61.99 -31.77 35.31
CA MET A 455 62.27 -31.20 36.63
C MET A 455 62.20 -29.67 36.68
N ALA A 456 62.03 -29.01 35.52
CA ALA A 456 62.02 -27.55 35.34
C ALA A 456 63.21 -26.82 36.03
N SER A 457 64.32 -27.54 36.24
CA SER A 457 65.50 -27.08 36.98
C SER A 457 66.73 -27.90 36.60
N GLU A 458 67.92 -27.31 36.81
CA GLU A 458 69.19 -28.05 36.77
C GLU A 458 69.41 -28.78 38.10
N PRO A 459 70.06 -29.95 38.09
CA PRO A 459 70.42 -30.63 39.34
C PRO A 459 71.38 -29.77 40.16
N ALA A 460 71.17 -29.72 41.47
CA ALA A 460 72.03 -28.99 42.39
C ALA A 460 73.47 -29.55 42.42
N LYS A 461 73.63 -30.87 42.18
CA LYS A 461 74.93 -31.52 42.09
C LYS A 461 74.89 -32.69 41.12
N ILE A 462 75.96 -32.85 40.34
CA ILE A 462 76.18 -34.00 39.45
C ILE A 462 77.46 -34.71 39.89
N LEU A 463 77.35 -35.99 40.24
CA LEU A 463 78.49 -36.88 40.49
C LEU A 463 78.68 -37.80 39.30
N ARG A 464 79.91 -37.92 38.79
CA ARG A 464 80.23 -38.78 37.65
C ARG A 464 81.19 -39.89 38.07
N ILE A 465 80.85 -41.12 37.75
CA ILE A 465 81.68 -42.30 37.98
C ILE A 465 81.87 -42.99 36.63
N ALA A 466 83.13 -43.15 36.22
CA ALA A 466 83.50 -43.89 35.02
C ALA A 466 84.17 -45.21 35.42
N SER A 467 83.65 -46.34 34.96
CA SER A 467 84.23 -47.66 35.20
C SER A 467 84.05 -48.56 33.95
N GLN A 468 85.12 -49.24 33.53
CA GLN A 468 85.17 -50.25 32.45
C GLN A 468 84.03 -50.18 31.40
N GLY A 469 83.99 -49.10 30.59
CA GLY A 469 83.04 -48.97 29.47
C GLY A 469 81.63 -48.47 29.83
N GLN A 470 81.40 -48.00 31.06
CA GLN A 470 80.15 -47.35 31.49
C GLN A 470 80.44 -46.05 32.25
N VAL A 471 79.61 -45.04 31.99
CA VAL A 471 79.58 -43.78 32.74
C VAL A 471 78.24 -43.70 33.45
N ASP A 472 78.28 -43.64 34.78
CA ASP A 472 77.14 -43.36 35.62
C ASP A 472 77.19 -41.92 36.12
N GLU A 473 76.09 -41.19 35.95
CA GLU A 473 75.89 -39.87 36.51
C GLU A 473 74.79 -39.93 37.58
N PHE A 474 75.05 -39.37 38.75
CA PHE A 474 74.05 -39.18 39.80
C PHE A 474 73.71 -37.71 39.89
N TRP A 475 72.46 -37.39 39.55
CA TRP A 475 71.92 -36.04 39.57
C TRP A 475 71.08 -35.86 40.82
N LEU A 476 71.45 -34.90 41.65
CA LEU A 476 70.77 -34.61 42.91
C LEU A 476 69.94 -33.33 42.76
N TYR A 477 68.64 -33.43 43.02
CA TYR A 477 67.68 -32.33 43.00
C TYR A 477 67.18 -32.04 44.41
N GLY A 478 67.11 -30.75 44.79
CA GLY A 478 66.75 -30.27 46.12
C GLY A 478 67.89 -29.56 46.86
N ASP A 479 67.59 -28.89 47.97
CA ASP A 479 68.57 -28.18 48.80
C ASP A 479 69.37 -29.14 49.72
N SER A 480 70.48 -28.66 50.28
CA SER A 480 71.36 -29.45 51.16
C SER A 480 70.81 -29.65 52.59
N THR A 481 69.60 -29.20 52.87
CA THR A 481 69.01 -29.16 54.22
C THR A 481 67.85 -30.15 54.41
N GLY A 482 67.52 -30.94 53.39
CA GLY A 482 66.42 -31.92 53.42
C GLY A 482 66.68 -33.22 52.66
N SER A 483 65.61 -33.98 52.38
CA SER A 483 65.67 -35.20 51.57
C SER A 483 65.86 -34.81 50.10
N GLN A 484 66.97 -35.23 49.49
CA GLN A 484 67.28 -34.95 48.09
C GLN A 484 66.77 -36.05 47.17
N LEU A 485 66.27 -35.68 46.01
CA LEU A 485 65.92 -36.62 44.96
C LEU A 485 67.17 -36.96 44.15
N ALA A 486 67.59 -38.21 44.18
CA ALA A 486 68.72 -38.72 43.41
C ALA A 486 68.25 -39.50 42.20
N VAL A 487 68.69 -39.09 41.02
CA VAL A 487 68.40 -39.75 39.75
C VAL A 487 69.71 -40.26 39.15
N ARG A 488 69.81 -41.56 38.90
CA ARG A 488 70.97 -42.18 38.24
C ARG A 488 70.71 -42.27 36.75
N LEU A 489 71.59 -41.66 35.96
CA LEU A 489 71.67 -41.82 34.52
C LEU A 489 72.86 -42.70 34.18
N SER A 490 72.66 -43.70 33.33
CA SER A 490 73.72 -44.60 32.91
C SER A 490 73.93 -44.50 31.39
N ARG A 491 75.19 -44.49 30.95
CA ARG A 491 75.59 -44.55 29.54
C ARG A 491 76.67 -45.60 29.35
N ARG A 492 76.42 -46.58 28.46
CA ARG A 492 77.43 -47.56 28.05
C ARG A 492 78.20 -47.06 26.84
N ASP A 493 79.42 -47.57 26.66
CA ASP A 493 80.25 -47.27 25.50
C ASP A 493 79.50 -47.59 24.19
N GLY A 494 79.51 -46.66 23.25
CA GLY A 494 78.74 -46.74 21.99
C GLY A 494 77.26 -46.30 22.05
N SER A 495 76.71 -45.94 23.23
CA SER A 495 75.37 -45.32 23.31
C SER A 495 75.46 -43.79 23.18
N PRO A 496 74.64 -43.15 22.32
CA PRO A 496 74.72 -41.70 22.08
C PRO A 496 74.29 -40.86 23.30
N GLU A 497 73.43 -41.39 24.19
CA GLU A 497 72.87 -40.65 25.31
C GLU A 497 72.77 -41.46 26.60
N ALA A 498 72.88 -40.78 27.75
CA ALA A 498 72.62 -41.35 29.06
C ALA A 498 71.11 -41.35 29.36
N LYS A 499 70.60 -42.44 29.93
CA LYS A 499 69.18 -42.59 30.29
C LYS A 499 68.99 -42.86 31.77
N VAL A 500 67.87 -42.41 32.33
CA VAL A 500 67.50 -42.67 33.72
C VAL A 500 67.32 -44.17 33.94
N THR A 501 68.12 -44.73 34.84
CA THR A 501 68.09 -46.15 35.20
C THR A 501 67.63 -46.40 36.63
N ALA A 502 67.71 -45.39 37.50
CA ALA A 502 67.19 -45.49 38.87
C ALA A 502 66.81 -44.10 39.41
N ILE A 503 65.83 -44.08 40.32
CA ILE A 503 65.35 -42.89 41.01
C ILE A 503 65.21 -43.27 42.49
N GLY A 504 65.69 -42.44 43.41
CA GLY A 504 65.59 -42.66 44.84
C GLY A 504 65.63 -41.36 45.63
N GLN A 505 65.26 -41.41 46.91
CA GLN A 505 65.45 -40.30 47.83
C GLN A 505 66.66 -40.58 48.72
N VAL A 506 67.54 -39.59 48.87
CA VAL A 506 68.70 -39.64 49.74
C VAL A 506 68.45 -38.68 50.89
N LYS A 507 68.45 -39.20 52.13
CA LYS A 507 68.54 -38.38 53.33
C LYS A 507 70.00 -38.16 53.66
N LEU A 508 70.43 -36.90 53.62
CA LEU A 508 71.71 -36.52 54.18
C LEU A 508 71.47 -36.31 55.69
N ASN A 509 71.97 -37.23 56.52
CA ASN A 509 72.11 -36.93 57.95
C ASN A 509 73.26 -35.91 58.07
N PRO A 510 73.09 -34.84 58.88
CA PRO A 510 74.08 -33.78 59.02
C PRO A 510 75.45 -34.29 59.49
#